data_AF-A0A0E0KAA5-F1
#
_entry.id   AF-A0A0E0KAA5-F1
#
_cell.length_a   1.000
_cell.length_b   1.000
_cell.length_c   1.000
_cell.angle_alpha   90.00
_cell.angle_beta   90.00
_cell.angle_gamma   90.00
#
_symmetry.space_group_name_H-M   'P 1'
#
loop_
_entity.id
_entity.type
_entity.pdbx_description
1 polymer ?
#
loop_
_entity_poly.entity_id
_entity_poly.type
_entity_poly.pdbx_seq_one_letter_code
_entity_poly.pdbx_strand_id
1 'polypeptide(L)'
;MRHRRVRHLETIQFRHTTAAHVLLPALRRINILNCFQLKNANWVLHLPVLEYLELHYCHDMETILDGRGDTAVEDRRTPAFPCLKTLAVHGMRSLACLCRGVPAVSFPALEILEVGQCYALRRVDGVPPLKLREIQGSDEWWQQLEREEDGIKDALFPYFKNHT
;
A
#
# COMPACT_ATOMS: atom_id res chain seq x y z
N MET A 1 2.24 17.71 -21.63
CA MET A 1 3.51 17.21 -21.05
C MET A 1 3.75 15.79 -21.57
N ARG A 2 4.94 15.46 -22.08
CA ARG A 2 5.22 14.11 -22.57
C ARG A 2 5.48 13.20 -21.36
N HIS A 3 4.51 12.38 -20.98
CA HIS A 3 4.70 11.35 -19.96
C HIS A 3 5.71 10.32 -20.51
N ARG A 4 6.94 10.30 -19.98
CA ARG A 4 7.86 9.19 -20.23
C ARG A 4 7.24 7.96 -19.56
N ARG A 5 6.83 6.97 -20.37
CA ARG A 5 6.29 5.70 -19.87
C ARG A 5 7.47 4.83 -19.45
N VAL A 6 7.64 4.62 -18.14
CA VAL A 6 8.63 3.69 -17.60
C VAL A 6 7.90 2.39 -17.25
N ARG A 7 7.86 1.43 -18.18
CA ARG A 7 7.12 0.16 -18.01
C ARG A 7 7.94 -0.94 -17.33
N HIS A 8 9.25 -0.79 -17.34
CA HIS A 8 10.23 -1.74 -16.81
C HIS A 8 10.82 -1.28 -15.48
N LEU A 9 10.10 -0.41 -14.75
CA LEU A 9 10.58 0.05 -13.46
C LEU A 9 10.45 -1.10 -12.45
N GLU A 10 11.58 -1.69 -12.08
CA GLU A 10 11.62 -2.80 -11.12
C GLU A 10 11.69 -2.32 -9.67
N THR A 11 12.48 -1.26 -9.44
CA THR A 11 12.69 -0.68 -8.11
C THR A 11 12.79 0.83 -8.22
N ILE A 12 12.33 1.52 -7.18
CA ILE A 12 12.65 2.93 -6.93
C ILE A 12 13.57 2.93 -5.71
N GLN A 13 14.73 3.57 -5.82
CA GLN A 13 15.72 3.61 -4.76
C GLN A 13 16.19 5.04 -4.53
N PHE A 14 16.17 5.49 -3.28
CA PHE A 14 16.83 6.71 -2.85
C PHE A 14 18.17 6.31 -2.21
N ARG A 15 19.29 6.51 -2.91
CA ARG A 15 20.63 6.14 -2.41
C ARG A 15 21.30 7.33 -1.69
N HIS A 16 22.07 7.03 -0.64
CA HIS A 16 22.86 8.00 0.13
C HIS A 16 22.06 9.16 0.74
N THR A 17 20.77 8.95 1.02
CA THR A 17 19.92 9.99 1.58
C THR A 17 19.13 9.47 2.78
N THR A 18 19.49 9.94 3.97
CA THR A 18 18.59 9.96 5.15
C THR A 18 17.44 10.99 4.97
N ALA A 19 17.31 11.55 3.77
CA ALA A 19 16.73 12.85 3.53
C ALA A 19 15.89 12.93 2.23
N ALA A 20 15.21 11.87 1.79
CA ALA A 20 14.20 12.06 0.73
C ALA A 20 13.08 13.03 1.18
N HIS A 21 12.88 13.18 2.50
CA HIS A 21 12.09 14.28 3.08
C HIS A 21 12.64 15.69 2.78
N VAL A 22 13.96 15.85 2.56
CA VAL A 22 14.58 17.12 2.17
C VAL A 22 14.47 17.37 0.67
N LEU A 23 14.49 16.32 -0.14
CA LEU A 23 14.42 16.42 -1.60
C LEU A 23 13.00 16.62 -2.12
N LEU A 24 12.00 16.05 -1.43
CA LEU A 24 10.60 16.09 -1.82
C LEU A 24 9.69 16.43 -0.62
N PRO A 25 9.93 17.57 0.08
CA PRO A 25 9.26 17.89 1.34
C PRO A 25 7.75 18.14 1.22
N ALA A 26 7.25 18.31 0.00
CA ALA A 26 5.86 18.61 -0.29
C ALA A 26 5.18 17.53 -1.16
N LEU A 27 5.85 16.41 -1.43
CA LEU A 27 5.26 15.36 -2.26
C LEU A 27 4.19 14.60 -1.47
N ARG A 28 2.93 14.91 -1.76
CA ARG A 28 1.76 14.37 -1.05
C ARG A 28 0.99 13.32 -1.84
N ARG A 29 1.24 13.22 -3.15
CA ARG A 29 0.48 12.33 -4.06
C ARG A 29 1.42 11.63 -5.03
N ILE A 30 1.29 10.31 -5.13
CA ILE A 30 2.02 9.49 -6.09
C ILE A 30 1.06 8.52 -6.76
N ASN A 31 1.15 8.48 -8.09
CA ASN A 31 0.39 7.57 -8.93
C ASN A 31 1.38 6.78 -9.78
N ILE A 32 1.37 5.45 -9.65
CA ILE A 32 2.19 4.53 -10.43
C ILE A 32 1.28 3.68 -11.28
N LEU A 33 1.43 3.80 -12.60
CA LEU A 33 0.59 3.13 -13.58
C LEU A 33 1.46 2.28 -14.51
N ASN A 34 1.08 1.01 -14.70
CA ASN A 34 1.71 0.11 -15.67
C ASN A 34 3.21 -0.15 -15.42
N CYS A 35 3.64 -0.19 -14.16
CA CYS A 35 4.99 -0.61 -13.77
C CYS A 35 4.96 -2.09 -13.40
N PHE A 36 4.90 -2.95 -14.43
CA PHE A 36 4.59 -4.36 -14.24
C PHE A 36 5.60 -5.11 -13.39
N GLN A 37 6.86 -4.67 -13.39
CA GLN A 37 7.97 -5.33 -12.69
C GLN A 37 8.25 -4.74 -11.29
N LEU A 38 7.50 -3.72 -10.87
CA LEU A 38 7.72 -3.06 -9.57
C LEU A 38 7.39 -4.04 -8.44
N LYS A 39 8.36 -4.32 -7.57
CA LYS A 39 8.23 -5.40 -6.57
C LYS A 39 7.51 -5.02 -5.29
N ASN A 40 7.66 -3.78 -4.81
CA ASN A 40 7.00 -3.24 -3.62
C ASN A 40 7.03 -1.69 -3.62
N ALA A 41 6.46 -1.10 -2.57
CA ALA A 41 6.43 0.34 -2.33
C ALA A 41 7.27 0.77 -1.10
N ASN A 42 8.27 -0.01 -0.69
CA ASN A 42 9.12 0.33 0.47
C ASN A 42 9.81 1.69 0.34
N TRP A 43 10.10 2.14 -0.88
CA TRP A 43 10.68 3.46 -1.13
C TRP A 43 9.81 4.62 -0.66
N VAL A 44 8.50 4.39 -0.46
CA VAL A 44 7.59 5.39 0.09
C VAL A 44 7.87 5.67 1.57
N LEU A 45 8.54 4.75 2.28
CA LEU A 45 8.98 4.98 3.67
C LEU A 45 9.86 6.23 3.79
N HIS A 46 10.53 6.64 2.71
CA HIS A 46 11.35 7.84 2.68
C HIS A 46 10.53 9.14 2.43
N LEU A 47 9.21 9.04 2.26
CA LEU A 47 8.28 10.13 1.95
C LEU A 47 7.26 10.30 3.08
N PRO A 48 7.68 10.82 4.26
CA PRO A 48 6.86 10.79 5.48
C PRO A 48 5.59 11.64 5.40
N VAL A 49 5.51 12.58 4.44
CA VAL A 49 4.36 13.46 4.23
C VAL A 49 3.43 13.01 3.10
N LEU A 50 3.64 11.80 2.55
CA LEU A 50 2.78 11.28 1.49
C LEU A 50 1.38 10.99 2.04
N GLU A 51 0.36 11.51 1.38
CA GLU A 51 -1.05 11.37 1.77
C GLU A 51 -1.84 10.46 0.84
N TYR A 52 -1.40 10.31 -0.41
CA TYR A 52 -2.10 9.55 -1.42
C TYR A 52 -1.13 8.69 -2.23
N LEU A 53 -1.41 7.39 -2.28
CA LEU A 53 -0.68 6.41 -3.09
C LEU A 53 -1.67 5.61 -3.93
N GLU A 54 -1.47 5.64 -5.24
CA GLU A 54 -2.28 4.90 -6.21
C GLU A 54 -1.37 4.02 -7.06
N LEU A 55 -1.67 2.72 -7.10
CA LEU A 55 -0.90 1.69 -7.80
C LEU A 55 -1.82 0.94 -8.77
N HIS A 56 -1.59 1.09 -10.08
CA HIS A 56 -2.35 0.39 -11.12
C HIS A 56 -1.44 -0.49 -11.95
N TYR A 57 -1.88 -1.74 -12.14
CA TYR A 57 -1.22 -2.71 -13.01
C TYR A 57 0.27 -2.91 -12.68
N CYS A 58 0.60 -3.01 -11.39
CA CYS A 58 1.93 -3.44 -10.92
C CYS A 58 1.90 -4.97 -10.70
N HIS A 59 1.90 -5.74 -11.80
CA HIS A 59 1.55 -7.17 -11.78
C HIS A 59 2.48 -8.04 -10.94
N ASP A 60 3.77 -7.73 -10.85
CA ASP A 60 4.76 -8.49 -10.08
C ASP A 60 4.76 -8.12 -8.58
N MET A 61 4.00 -7.10 -8.18
CA MET A 61 3.94 -6.67 -6.79
C MET A 61 3.15 -7.67 -5.95
N GLU A 62 3.84 -8.43 -5.10
CA GLU A 62 3.20 -9.36 -4.17
C GLU A 62 2.67 -8.70 -2.90
N THR A 63 3.34 -7.62 -2.48
CA THR A 63 3.02 -6.85 -1.27
C THR A 63 3.37 -5.39 -1.48
N ILE A 64 2.65 -4.49 -0.80
CA ILE A 64 2.94 -3.05 -0.85
C ILE A 64 4.14 -2.76 0.04
N LEU A 65 4.15 -3.34 1.24
CA LEU A 65 5.27 -3.27 2.17
C LEU A 65 5.85 -4.66 2.42
N ASP A 66 7.15 -4.79 2.17
CA ASP A 66 7.90 -6.02 2.45
C ASP A 66 9.04 -5.75 3.43
N GLY A 67 8.87 -6.16 4.68
CA GLY A 67 9.86 -6.06 5.75
C GLY A 67 10.93 -7.16 5.72
N ARG A 68 10.90 -8.08 4.76
CA ARG A 68 11.93 -9.12 4.59
C ARG A 68 13.14 -8.68 3.76
N GLY A 69 13.07 -7.50 3.11
CA GLY A 69 14.14 -6.99 2.25
C GLY A 69 15.24 -6.20 2.98
N ASP A 70 16.40 -6.08 2.32
CA ASP A 70 17.64 -5.39 2.78
C ASP A 70 17.54 -3.86 2.90
N THR A 71 16.38 -3.26 2.60
CA THR A 71 16.22 -1.80 2.66
C THR A 71 16.05 -1.35 4.11
N ALA A 72 17.16 -1.21 4.84
CA ALA A 72 17.36 -0.35 6.01
C ALA A 72 16.10 -0.07 6.87
N VAL A 73 15.36 -1.11 7.25
CA VAL A 73 14.35 -1.01 8.31
C VAL A 73 15.09 -1.23 9.62
N GLU A 74 16.05 -0.34 9.91
CA GLU A 74 16.82 -0.36 11.16
C GLU A 74 15.91 -0.11 12.36
N ASP A 75 14.69 0.40 12.13
CA ASP A 75 13.67 0.50 13.16
C ASP A 75 12.36 -0.16 12.71
N ARG A 76 12.27 -1.48 12.94
CA ARG A 76 11.04 -2.28 12.77
C ARG A 76 9.86 -1.81 13.65
N ARG A 77 9.99 -0.70 14.37
CA ARG A 77 8.99 -0.18 15.32
C ARG A 77 8.25 1.05 14.81
N THR A 78 8.72 1.71 13.75
CA THR A 78 8.07 2.91 13.23
C THR A 78 6.96 2.57 12.23
N PRO A 79 5.79 3.23 12.31
CA PRO A 79 4.73 3.05 11.32
C PRO A 79 5.24 3.42 9.92
N ALA A 80 4.96 2.55 8.96
CA ALA A 80 5.48 2.64 7.60
C ALA A 80 4.91 3.83 6.80
N PHE A 81 3.70 4.30 7.13
CA PHE A 81 3.05 5.40 6.44
C PHE A 81 2.33 6.33 7.42
N PRO A 82 3.04 7.26 8.10
CA PRO A 82 2.44 8.07 9.15
C PRO A 82 1.35 9.04 8.67
N CYS A 83 1.39 9.46 7.40
CA CYS A 83 0.47 10.46 6.84
C CYS A 83 -0.41 9.96 5.69
N LEU A 84 -0.32 8.69 5.28
CA LEU A 84 -1.09 8.18 4.15
C LEU A 84 -2.57 8.10 4.51
N LYS A 85 -3.40 8.85 3.79
CA LYS A 85 -4.85 8.93 3.97
C LYS A 85 -5.59 8.04 2.96
N THR A 86 -5.05 7.90 1.76
CA THR A 86 -5.66 7.11 0.70
C THR A 86 -4.65 6.15 0.08
N LEU A 87 -5.05 4.88 0.02
CA LEU A 87 -4.35 3.83 -0.69
C LEU A 87 -5.31 3.22 -1.71
N ALA A 88 -4.99 3.37 -3.00
CA ALA A 88 -5.76 2.79 -4.09
C ALA A 88 -4.90 1.76 -4.83
N VAL A 89 -5.41 0.54 -4.96
CA VAL A 89 -4.73 -0.57 -5.65
C VAL A 89 -5.64 -1.24 -6.66
N HIS A 90 -5.19 -1.26 -7.92
CA HIS A 90 -6.01 -1.70 -9.04
C HIS A 90 -5.28 -2.63 -9.99
N GLY A 91 -5.92 -3.76 -10.32
CA GLY A 91 -5.41 -4.69 -11.33
C GLY A 91 -4.08 -5.34 -10.98
N MET A 92 -3.78 -5.51 -9.68
CA MET A 92 -2.52 -6.08 -9.21
C MET A 92 -2.66 -7.61 -9.10
N ARG A 93 -2.17 -8.32 -10.13
CA ARG A 93 -2.40 -9.76 -10.31
C ARG A 93 -1.76 -10.64 -9.22
N SER A 94 -0.60 -10.24 -8.70
CA SER A 94 0.15 -11.02 -7.72
C SER A 94 0.00 -10.51 -6.29
N LEU A 95 -0.71 -9.39 -6.06
CA LEU A 95 -0.82 -8.79 -4.73
C LEU A 95 -1.59 -9.74 -3.81
N ALA A 96 -0.90 -10.33 -2.84
CA ALA A 96 -1.46 -11.33 -1.92
C ALA A 96 -1.84 -10.74 -0.56
N CYS A 97 -1.04 -9.79 -0.06
CA CYS A 97 -1.29 -9.05 1.18
C CYS A 97 -0.75 -7.62 1.08
N LEU A 98 -1.32 -6.67 1.84
CA LEU A 98 -0.81 -5.29 1.84
C LEU A 98 0.58 -5.21 2.48
N CYS A 99 0.76 -5.91 3.60
CA CYS A 99 1.96 -5.85 4.42
C CYS A 99 2.52 -7.25 4.69
N ARG A 100 3.85 -7.41 4.70
CA ARG A 100 4.53 -8.66 5.06
C ARG A 100 5.74 -8.37 5.91
N GLY A 101 5.83 -8.98 7.10
CA GLY A 101 7.01 -8.85 7.97
C GLY A 101 7.24 -7.44 8.54
N VAL A 102 6.20 -6.61 8.60
CA VAL A 102 6.19 -5.25 9.18
C VAL A 102 5.18 -5.18 10.34
N PRO A 103 5.21 -4.13 11.18
CA PRO A 103 4.25 -3.98 12.28
C PRO A 103 2.79 -4.06 11.86
N ALA A 104 1.95 -4.57 12.76
CA ALA A 104 0.49 -4.69 12.59
C ALA A 104 -0.22 -3.36 12.32
N VAL A 105 0.41 -2.23 12.65
CA VAL A 105 -0.08 -0.88 12.37
C VAL A 105 0.88 -0.19 11.40
N SER A 106 0.64 -0.41 10.10
CA SER A 106 1.48 0.16 9.03
C SER A 106 0.90 1.46 8.46
N PHE A 107 -0.44 1.62 8.48
CA PHE A 107 -1.15 2.79 7.94
C PHE A 107 -1.99 3.52 9.01
N PRO A 108 -1.38 4.13 10.05
CA PRO A 108 -2.11 4.74 11.17
C PRO A 108 -3.04 5.91 10.79
N ALA A 109 -2.83 6.54 9.63
CA ALA A 109 -3.64 7.67 9.16
C ALA A 109 -4.61 7.31 8.03
N LEU A 110 -4.74 6.03 7.68
CA LEU A 110 -5.54 5.63 6.53
C LEU A 110 -7.02 5.92 6.75
N GLU A 111 -7.60 6.67 5.83
CA GLU A 111 -9.02 7.01 5.80
C GLU A 111 -9.76 6.19 4.74
N ILE A 112 -9.13 5.95 3.58
CA ILE A 112 -9.73 5.28 2.43
C ILE A 112 -8.79 4.20 1.90
N LEU A 113 -9.31 2.97 1.79
CA LEU A 113 -8.67 1.87 1.06
C LEU A 113 -9.55 1.51 -0.15
N GLU A 114 -9.02 1.62 -1.36
CA GLU A 114 -9.70 1.23 -2.59
C GLU A 114 -9.01 0.01 -3.21
N VAL A 115 -9.78 -1.05 -3.45
CA VAL A 115 -9.28 -2.30 -4.02
C VAL A 115 -10.14 -2.68 -5.23
N GLY A 116 -9.55 -2.60 -6.43
CA GLY A 116 -10.19 -3.04 -7.66
C GLY A 116 -9.39 -4.13 -8.39
N GLN A 117 -10.05 -5.17 -8.90
CA GLN A 117 -9.43 -6.17 -9.77
C GLN A 117 -8.12 -6.80 -9.20
N CYS A 118 -8.02 -6.91 -7.87
CA CYS A 118 -6.88 -7.51 -7.17
C CYS A 118 -7.26 -8.91 -6.66
N TYR A 119 -7.47 -9.85 -7.58
CA TYR A 119 -8.06 -11.16 -7.28
C TYR A 119 -7.20 -12.06 -6.37
N ALA A 120 -5.89 -11.82 -6.29
CA ALA A 120 -5.00 -12.56 -5.40
C ALA A 120 -4.99 -12.00 -3.96
N LEU A 121 -5.57 -10.82 -3.71
CA LEU A 121 -5.50 -10.15 -2.41
C LEU A 121 -6.39 -10.87 -1.41
N ARG A 122 -5.77 -11.49 -0.41
CA ARG A 122 -6.45 -12.25 0.66
C ARG A 122 -6.34 -11.63 2.02
N ARG A 123 -5.39 -10.71 2.23
CA ARG A 123 -5.11 -10.11 3.53
C ARG A 123 -4.89 -8.61 3.44
N VAL A 124 -5.50 -7.87 4.36
CA VAL A 124 -5.41 -6.40 4.46
C VAL A 124 -4.63 -5.96 5.71
N ASP A 125 -3.62 -6.75 6.08
CA ASP A 125 -2.67 -6.51 7.16
C ASP A 125 -2.19 -5.05 7.19
N GLY A 126 -2.02 -4.51 8.39
CA GLY A 126 -1.45 -3.16 8.57
C GLY A 126 -2.46 -2.02 8.53
N VAL A 127 -3.75 -2.30 8.25
CA VAL A 127 -4.86 -1.33 8.20
C VAL A 127 -5.61 -1.31 9.53
N PRO A 128 -5.32 -0.36 10.43
CA PRO A 128 -6.03 -0.26 11.70
C PRO A 128 -7.39 0.44 11.51
N PRO A 129 -8.46 0.03 12.22
CA PRO A 129 -9.74 0.74 12.24
C PRO A 129 -9.69 2.01 13.13
N LEU A 130 -8.65 2.84 12.99
CA LEU A 130 -8.43 4.04 13.81
C LEU A 130 -9.03 5.30 13.17
N LYS A 131 -8.60 5.60 11.94
CA LYS A 131 -9.10 6.73 11.13
C LYS A 131 -9.86 6.30 9.90
N LEU A 132 -10.06 5.00 9.76
CA LEU A 132 -10.69 4.42 8.59
C LEU A 132 -12.12 4.95 8.46
N ARG A 133 -12.47 5.39 7.27
CA ARG A 133 -13.80 5.88 6.91
C ARG A 133 -14.45 4.95 5.92
N GLU A 134 -13.64 4.38 5.03
CA GLU A 134 -14.16 3.63 3.91
C GLU A 134 -13.16 2.59 3.39
N ILE A 135 -13.69 1.40 3.10
CA ILE A 135 -13.03 0.40 2.26
C ILE A 135 -13.92 0.17 1.06
N GLN A 136 -13.40 0.45 -0.13
CA GLN A 136 -14.08 0.22 -1.40
C GLN A 136 -13.52 -1.04 -2.06
N GLY A 137 -14.40 -1.91 -2.51
CA GLY A 137 -14.02 -3.08 -3.30
C GLY A 137 -15.22 -3.93 -3.67
N SER A 138 -15.00 -5.00 -4.44
CA SER A 138 -16.08 -5.89 -4.83
C SER A 138 -16.46 -6.84 -3.70
N ASP A 139 -17.73 -7.28 -3.70
CA ASP A 139 -18.21 -8.28 -2.74
C ASP A 139 -17.41 -9.59 -2.83
N GLU A 140 -17.03 -10.02 -4.04
CA GLU A 140 -16.25 -11.24 -4.25
C GLU A 140 -14.89 -11.15 -3.56
N TRP A 141 -14.22 -10.01 -3.72
CA TRP A 141 -12.95 -9.75 -3.05
C TRP A 141 -13.13 -9.74 -1.51
N TRP A 142 -14.15 -9.05 -1.01
CA TRP A 142 -14.38 -8.97 0.43
C TRP A 142 -14.66 -10.34 1.05
N GLN A 143 -15.45 -11.16 0.37
CA GLN A 143 -15.80 -12.51 0.84
C GLN A 143 -14.58 -13.43 0.92
N GLN A 144 -13.63 -13.34 -0.03
CA GLN A 144 -12.43 -14.19 -0.05
C GLN A 144 -11.31 -13.77 0.92
N LEU A 145 -11.40 -12.59 1.56
CA LEU A 145 -10.43 -12.18 2.57
C LEU A 145 -10.33 -13.25 3.67
N GLU A 146 -9.11 -13.64 4.02
CA GLU A 146 -8.83 -14.58 5.10
C GLU A 146 -9.45 -14.04 6.41
N ARG A 147 -10.13 -14.91 7.16
CA ARG A 147 -10.58 -14.57 8.50
C ARG A 147 -9.37 -14.66 9.41
N GLU A 148 -8.79 -13.52 9.76
CA GLU A 148 -7.76 -13.48 10.78
C GLU A 148 -8.37 -13.88 12.14
N GLU A 149 -7.63 -14.67 12.93
CA GLU A 149 -8.09 -15.19 14.24
C GLU A 149 -8.36 -14.07 15.25
N ASP A 150 -7.85 -12.86 14.99
CA ASP A 150 -7.99 -11.66 15.81
C ASP A 150 -9.26 -10.84 15.52
N GLY A 151 -10.10 -11.28 14.57
CA GLY A 151 -11.36 -10.62 14.26
C GLY A 151 -11.22 -9.29 13.51
N ILE A 152 -10.05 -8.97 12.95
CA ILE A 152 -9.82 -7.72 12.19
C ILE A 152 -10.83 -7.57 11.05
N LYS A 153 -11.16 -8.64 10.32
CA LYS A 153 -12.16 -8.60 9.23
C LYS A 153 -13.52 -8.10 9.71
N ASP A 154 -13.94 -8.51 10.91
CA ASP A 154 -15.21 -8.07 11.51
C ASP A 154 -15.13 -6.62 11.99
N ALA A 155 -13.99 -6.19 12.52
CA ALA A 155 -13.74 -4.80 12.89
C ALA A 155 -13.72 -3.86 11.68
N LEU A 156 -13.32 -4.36 10.50
CA LEU A 156 -13.29 -3.59 9.25
C LEU A 156 -14.63 -3.58 8.51
N PHE A 157 -15.52 -4.55 8.77
CA PHE A 157 -16.81 -4.70 8.09
C PHE A 157 -17.68 -3.44 8.06
N PRO A 158 -17.83 -2.64 9.15
CA PRO A 158 -18.63 -1.42 9.12
C PRO A 158 -18.17 -0.36 8.10
N TYR A 159 -16.89 -0.42 7.70
CA TYR A 159 -16.29 0.53 6.76
C TYR A 159 -16.39 0.07 5.30
N PHE A 160 -16.75 -1.20 5.05
CA PHE A 160 -16.82 -1.74 3.70
C PHE A 160 -18.00 -1.19 2.91
N LYS A 161 -17.72 -0.78 1.67
CA LYS A 161 -18.66 -0.29 0.66
C LYS A 161 -18.42 -1.06 -0.64
N ASN A 162 -19.45 -1.75 -1.10
CA ASN A 162 -19.42 -2.41 -2.39
C ASN A 162 -19.52 -1.37 -3.52
N HIS A 163 -18.59 -1.44 -4.47
CA HIS A 163 -18.68 -0.76 -5.75
C HIS A 163 -18.73 -1.80 -6.87
N THR A 164 -19.88 -1.87 -7.55
CA THR A 164 -20.13 -2.70 -8.73
C THR A 164 -19.54 -2.13 -10.01
#